data_AF-A0A916WKE5-F1
#
_entry.id   AF-A0A916WKE5-F1
#
_cell.length_a   1.000
_cell.length_b   1.000
_cell.length_c   1.000
_cell.angle_alpha   90.00
_cell.angle_beta   90.00
_cell.angle_gamma   90.00
#
_symmetry.space_group_name_H-M   'P 1'
#
loop_
_entity.id
_entity.type
_entity.pdbx_description
1 polymer ?
#
loop_
_entity_poly.entity_id
_entity_poly.type
_entity_poly.pdbx_seq_one_letter_code
_entity_poly.pdbx_strand_id
1 'polypeptide(L)' 'MTLSNERIPAPDEPTVPELEADQTIAPRPEEEIADALRAKPDTEDHSQA' A
#
# COMPACT_ATOMS: atom_id res chain seq x y z
N MET A 1 27.59 -12.64 -16.73
CA MET A 1 26.88 -12.86 -15.45
C MET A 1 27.00 -11.58 -14.66
N THR A 2 25.90 -10.89 -14.43
CA THR A 2 25.86 -9.60 -13.72
C THR A 2 26.20 -9.80 -12.24
N LEU A 3 27.15 -9.02 -11.72
CA LEU A 3 27.49 -8.98 -10.31
C LEU A 3 26.28 -8.44 -9.52
N SER A 4 25.59 -9.31 -8.80
CA SER A 4 24.71 -8.90 -7.71
C SER A 4 25.59 -8.28 -6.63
N ASN A 5 25.77 -6.97 -6.68
CA ASN A 5 26.51 -6.25 -5.66
C ASN A 5 25.59 -6.05 -4.45
N GLU A 6 25.47 -7.07 -3.60
CA GLU A 6 24.71 -7.02 -2.35
C GLU A 6 25.37 -6.01 -1.40
N ARG A 7 24.95 -4.75 -1.49
CA ARG A 7 25.33 -3.71 -0.54
C ARG A 7 24.62 -3.98 0.78
N ILE A 8 25.39 -4.06 1.86
CA ILE A 8 24.85 -4.10 3.21
C ILE A 8 24.43 -2.66 3.60
N PRO A 9 23.18 -2.45 4.05
CA PRO A 9 22.70 -1.15 4.53
C PRO A 9 23.52 -0.65 5.73
N ALA A 10 23.64 0.67 5.88
CA ALA A 10 24.22 1.25 7.10
C ALA A 10 23.33 0.95 8.33
N PRO A 11 23.84 1.06 9.58
CA PRO A 11 23.07 0.73 10.78
C PRO A 11 21.73 1.46 10.93
N ASP A 12 21.62 2.67 10.38
CA ASP A 12 20.41 3.50 10.42
C ASP A 12 19.63 3.49 9.08
N GLU A 13 20.08 2.71 8.10
CA GLU A 13 19.43 2.57 6.79
C GLU A 13 18.48 1.36 6.82
N PRO A 14 17.25 1.49 6.30
CA PRO A 14 16.30 0.38 6.30
C PRO A 14 16.84 -0.79 5.48
N THR A 15 16.71 -1.99 6.04
CA THR A 15 17.16 -3.23 5.38
C THR A 15 16.37 -3.55 4.11
N VAL A 16 15.16 -3.02 4.02
CA VAL A 16 14.30 -3.12 2.84
C VAL A 16 14.24 -1.73 2.19
N PRO A 17 14.60 -1.60 0.91
CA PRO A 17 14.43 -0.34 0.18
C PRO A 17 12.96 0.08 0.17
N GLU A 18 12.70 1.35 0.47
CA GLU A 18 11.36 1.92 0.31
C GLU A 18 11.00 1.97 -1.19
N LEU A 19 9.78 1.56 -1.54
CA LEU A 19 9.27 1.64 -2.90
C LEU A 19 8.48 2.94 -3.06
N GLU A 20 8.92 3.79 -3.98
CA GLU A 20 8.18 5.00 -4.34
C GLU A 20 6.86 4.62 -5.04
N ALA A 21 5.79 5.34 -4.74
CA ALA A 21 4.55 5.21 -5.50
C ALA A 21 4.77 5.73 -6.93
N ASP A 22 4.28 4.99 -7.93
CA ASP A 22 4.33 5.44 -9.32
C ASP A 22 3.39 6.65 -9.52
N GLN A 23 3.98 7.82 -9.71
CA GLN A 23 3.25 9.08 -9.87
C GLN A 23 2.56 9.22 -11.24
N THR A 24 2.87 8.35 -12.21
CA THR A 24 2.29 8.37 -13.56
C THR A 24 1.15 7.38 -13.74
N ILE A 25 1.01 6.42 -12.83
CA ILE A 25 -0.15 5.56 -12.76
C ILE A 25 -1.30 6.37 -12.16
N ALA A 26 -2.32 6.61 -12.97
CA ALA A 26 -3.56 7.18 -12.47
C ALA A 26 -4.10 6.33 -11.31
N PRO A 27 -4.75 6.93 -10.31
CA PRO A 27 -5.45 6.18 -9.27
C PRO A 27 -6.28 5.09 -9.92
N ARG A 28 -6.19 3.89 -9.36
CA ARG A 28 -6.95 2.72 -9.78
C ARG A 28 -8.44 3.08 -9.69
N PRO A 29 -9.19 3.18 -10.79
CA PRO A 29 -10.61 3.58 -10.72
C PRO A 29 -11.42 2.68 -9.80
N GLU A 30 -11.05 1.40 -9.68
CA GLU A 30 -11.65 0.45 -8.74
C GLU A 30 -11.44 0.81 -7.26
N GLU A 31 -10.32 1.46 -6.91
CA GLU A 31 -9.95 1.83 -5.54
C GLU A 31 -10.81 3.01 -5.07
N GLU A 32 -10.99 4.03 -5.90
CA GLU A 32 -11.86 5.17 -5.61
C GLU A 32 -13.32 4.72 -5.38
N ILE A 33 -13.80 3.78 -6.21
CA ILE A 33 -15.14 3.19 -6.05
C ILE A 33 -15.24 2.39 -4.76
N ALA A 34 -14.23 1.57 -4.44
CA ALA A 34 -14.21 0.78 -3.21
C ALA A 34 -14.21 1.66 -1.95
N ASP A 35 -13.47 2.76 -1.96
CA ASP A 35 -13.45 3.73 -0.86
C ASP A 35 -14.79 4.45 -0.72
N ALA A 36 -15.42 4.88 -1.82
CA ALA A 36 -16.75 5.48 -1.78
C ALA A 36 -17.82 4.53 -1.25
N LEU A 37 -17.73 3.23 -1.58
CA LEU A 37 -18.64 2.20 -1.08
C LEU A 37 -18.38 1.88 0.40
N ARG A 38 -17.12 1.90 0.85
CA ARG A 38 -16.73 1.67 2.25
C ARG A 38 -16.96 2.89 3.15
N ALA A 39 -16.98 4.10 2.60
CA ALA A 39 -17.11 5.34 3.37
C ALA A 39 -18.44 5.46 4.13
N LYS A 40 -19.44 4.64 3.82
CA LYS A 40 -20.69 4.59 4.59
C LYS A 40 -20.48 3.73 5.83
N PRO A 41 -20.60 4.29 7.05
CA PRO A 41 -20.58 3.49 8.26
C PRO A 41 -21.74 2.50 8.21
N ASP A 42 -21.49 1.27 8.62
CA ASP A 42 -22.53 0.28 8.84
C ASP A 42 -23.37 0.69 10.05
N THR A 43 -24.63 1.01 9.82
CA THR A 43 -25.58 1.45 10.86
C THR A 43 -26.55 0.35 11.26
N GLU A 44 -26.42 -0.85 10.70
CA GLU A 44 -27.26 -1.98 11.12
C GLU A 44 -26.90 -2.39 12.56
N ASP A 45 -27.92 -2.75 13.35
CA ASP A 45 -27.72 -3.26 14.71
C ASP A 45 -27.35 -4.74 14.64
N HIS A 46 -26.07 -5.04 14.87
CA HIS A 46 -25.54 -6.41 14.89
C HIS A 46 -25.49 -7.01 16.29
N SER A 47 -26.24 -6.45 17.24
CA SER A 47 -26.19 -6.86 18.65
C SER A 47 -26.69 -8.29 18.91
N GLN A 48 -27.33 -8.91 17.92
CA GLN A 48 -27.96 -10.24 18.02
C GLN A 48 -27.30 -11.31 17.11
N ALA A 49 -26.11 -11.05 16.57
CA ALA A 49 -25.36 -12.00 15.72
C ALA A 49 -24.73 -13.16 16.51
#